data_AF-A0A5Y3PSZ8-F1
#
_entry.id   AF-A0A5Y3PSZ8-F1
#
_cell.length_a   1.000
_cell.length_b   1.000
_cell.length_c   1.000
_cell.angle_alpha   90.00
_cell.angle_beta   90.00
_cell.angle_gamma   90.00
#
_symmetry.space_group_name_H-M   'P 1'
#
loop_
_entity.id
_entity.type
_entity.pdbx_description
1 polymer ?
#
loop_
_entity_poly.entity_id
_entity_poly.type
_entity_poly.pdbx_seq_one_letter_code
_entity_poly.pdbx_strand_id
1 'polypeptide(L)'
;VTASDLRSAERQVKAAEKREFSEWILQWGPLHSVLERKEPERFNALREKQISDYEHTYQMLSDTELKPSGLVGNTDAECTIGVRAMESAKKEFLNGLRPLVEEMLGSYLKVKARRRLN
;
A
#
# COMPACT_ATOMS: atom_id res chain seq x y z
N VAL A 1 10.14 30.50 -9.92
CA VAL A 1 11.07 29.36 -9.76
C VAL A 1 12.48 29.86 -10.01
N THR A 2 13.34 29.74 -9.00
CA THR A 2 14.73 30.20 -9.00
C THR A 2 15.70 29.02 -9.01
N ALA A 3 16.99 29.30 -9.26
CA ALA A 3 18.03 28.27 -9.19
C ALA A 3 18.16 27.64 -7.79
N SER A 4 17.89 28.40 -6.72
CA SER A 4 17.83 27.86 -5.35
C SER A 4 16.62 26.95 -5.14
N ASP A 5 15.47 27.29 -5.73
CA ASP A 5 14.26 26.46 -5.63
C ASP A 5 14.51 25.08 -6.24
N LEU A 6 15.16 25.03 -7.42
CA LEU A 6 15.53 23.79 -8.08
C LEU A 6 16.44 22.92 -7.21
N ARG A 7 17.48 23.50 -6.60
CA ARG A 7 18.39 22.77 -5.68
C ARG A 7 17.71 22.32 -4.40
N SER A 8 16.70 23.06 -3.93
CA SER A 8 15.89 22.65 -2.78
C SER A 8 15.00 21.48 -3.13
N ALA A 9 14.27 21.57 -4.25
CA ALA A 9 13.39 20.52 -4.74
C ALA A 9 14.15 19.22 -5.02
N GLU A 10 15.33 19.29 -5.66
CA GLU A 10 16.15 18.11 -5.89
C GLU A 10 16.52 17.38 -4.59
N ARG A 11 16.91 18.13 -3.54
CA ARG A 11 17.24 17.55 -2.24
C ARG A 11 16.01 16.91 -1.58
N GLN A 12 14.85 17.55 -1.66
CA GLN A 12 13.61 17.03 -1.10
C GLN A 12 13.20 15.74 -1.80
N VAL A 13 13.22 15.70 -3.13
CA VAL A 13 12.85 14.51 -3.91
C VAL A 13 13.80 13.34 -3.60
N LYS A 14 15.12 13.56 -3.60
CA LYS A 14 16.10 12.51 -3.25
C LYS A 14 15.91 11.98 -1.82
N ALA A 15 15.57 12.85 -0.88
CA ALA A 15 15.31 12.47 0.51
C ALA A 15 14.01 11.66 0.64
N ALA A 16 12.94 12.07 -0.06
CA ALA A 16 11.67 11.37 -0.10
C ALA A 16 11.80 10.00 -0.78
N GLU A 17 12.44 9.93 -1.95
CA GLU A 17 12.71 8.68 -2.67
C GLU A 17 13.43 7.67 -1.76
N LYS A 18 14.49 8.09 -1.07
CA LYS A 18 15.23 7.21 -0.15
C LYS A 18 14.37 6.67 1.00
N ARG A 19 13.38 7.42 1.47
CA ARG A 19 12.58 7.07 2.65
C ARG A 19 11.28 6.34 2.31
N GLU A 20 10.66 6.68 1.18
CA GLU A 20 9.25 6.38 0.92
C GLU A 20 9.06 5.54 -0.34
N PHE A 21 10.05 5.46 -1.24
CA PHE A 21 9.90 4.79 -2.53
C PHE A 21 9.52 3.31 -2.40
N SER A 22 10.07 2.59 -1.42
CA SER A 22 9.77 1.16 -1.21
C SER A 22 8.30 0.91 -0.85
N GLU A 23 7.66 1.81 -0.12
CA GLU A 23 6.23 1.70 0.22
C GLU A 23 5.35 2.30 -0.88
N TRP A 24 5.82 3.37 -1.53
CA TRP A 24 5.13 4.00 -2.65
C TRP A 24 4.99 3.03 -3.84
N ILE A 25 6.06 2.30 -4.18
CA ILE A 25 6.05 1.39 -5.32
C ILE A 25 5.07 0.23 -5.13
N LEU A 26 4.84 -0.24 -3.89
CA LEU A 26 3.85 -1.27 -3.59
C LEU A 26 2.42 -0.85 -3.91
N GLN A 27 2.16 0.46 -4.02
CA GLN A 27 0.84 1.00 -4.38
C GLN A 27 0.72 1.33 -5.87
N TRP A 28 1.80 1.16 -6.64
CA TRP A 28 1.85 1.60 -8.03
C TRP A 28 1.09 0.63 -8.95
N GLY A 29 0.04 1.13 -9.60
CA GLY A 29 -0.84 0.33 -10.47
C GLY A 29 -0.11 -0.50 -11.54
N PRO A 30 0.87 0.06 -12.28
CA PRO A 30 1.65 -0.72 -13.24
C PRO A 30 2.41 -1.90 -12.62
N LEU A 31 2.90 -1.80 -11.37
CA LEU A 31 3.50 -2.93 -10.68
C LEU A 31 2.47 -4.02 -10.40
N HIS A 32 1.26 -3.66 -9.98
CA HIS A 32 0.17 -4.63 -9.78
C HIS A 32 -0.15 -5.38 -11.06
N SER A 33 -0.26 -4.69 -12.20
CA SER A 33 -0.48 -5.35 -13.50
C SER A 33 0.66 -6.29 -13.90
N VAL A 34 1.90 -5.98 -13.52
CA VAL A 34 3.04 -6.90 -13.76
C VAL A 34 2.94 -8.11 -12.83
N LEU A 35 2.64 -7.91 -11.55
CA LEU A 35 2.48 -8.99 -10.57
C LEU A 35 1.35 -9.93 -10.95
N GLU A 36 0.19 -9.41 -11.34
CA GLU A 36 -0.96 -10.20 -11.80
C GLU A 36 -0.60 -11.07 -13.02
N ARG A 37 0.25 -10.57 -13.92
CA ARG A 37 0.69 -11.34 -15.10
C ARG A 37 1.78 -12.36 -14.81
N LYS A 38 2.61 -12.13 -13.80
CA LYS A 38 3.79 -12.95 -13.49
C LYS A 38 3.51 -13.98 -12.41
N GLU A 39 2.73 -13.61 -11.41
CA GLU A 39 2.38 -14.40 -10.23
C GLU A 39 0.84 -14.37 -10.03
N PRO A 40 0.04 -14.79 -11.03
CA PRO A 40 -1.41 -14.61 -11.02
C PRO A 40 -2.08 -15.28 -9.81
N GLU A 41 -1.68 -16.51 -9.47
CA GLU A 41 -2.28 -17.26 -8.37
C GLU A 41 -2.05 -16.58 -7.02
N ARG A 42 -0.80 -16.21 -6.72
CA ARG A 42 -0.42 -15.54 -5.46
C ARG A 42 -1.05 -14.15 -5.38
N PHE A 43 -1.08 -13.41 -6.48
CA PHE A 43 -1.68 -12.08 -6.52
C PHE A 43 -3.21 -12.14 -6.33
N ASN A 44 -3.89 -13.05 -7.01
CA ASN A 44 -5.35 -13.22 -6.89
C ASN A 44 -5.75 -13.71 -5.50
N ALA A 45 -4.99 -14.64 -4.90
CA ALA A 45 -5.20 -15.06 -3.53
C ALA A 45 -5.10 -13.87 -2.53
N LEU A 46 -4.16 -12.94 -2.75
CA LEU A 46 -4.07 -11.73 -1.93
C LEU A 46 -5.26 -10.78 -2.15
N ARG A 47 -5.79 -10.68 -3.37
CA ARG A 47 -6.98 -9.86 -3.68
C ARG A 47 -8.25 -10.44 -3.07
N GLU A 48 -8.44 -11.75 -3.14
CA GLU A 48 -9.54 -12.45 -2.48
C GLU A 48 -9.46 -12.28 -0.96
N LYS A 49 -8.25 -12.46 -0.40
CA LYS A 49 -8.00 -12.21 1.03
C LYS A 49 -8.32 -10.75 1.40
N GLN A 50 -7.96 -9.76 0.58
CA GLN A 50 -8.27 -8.36 0.85
C GLN A 50 -9.78 -8.11 0.98
N ILE A 51 -10.60 -8.72 0.12
CA ILE A 51 -12.06 -8.60 0.17
C ILE A 51 -12.59 -9.23 1.46
N SER A 52 -12.13 -10.44 1.78
CA SER A 52 -12.53 -11.14 3.01
C SER A 52 -12.09 -10.40 4.28
N ASP A 53 -10.86 -9.87 4.31
CA ASP A 53 -10.34 -9.07 5.42
C ASP A 53 -11.19 -7.81 5.64
N TYR A 54 -11.65 -7.16 4.56
CA TYR A 54 -12.56 -6.01 4.64
C TYR A 54 -13.89 -6.41 5.28
N GLU A 55 -14.55 -7.45 4.78
CA GLU A 55 -15.85 -7.90 5.28
C GLU A 55 -15.77 -8.30 6.76
N HIS A 56 -14.73 -9.06 7.11
CA HIS A 56 -14.49 -9.47 8.49
C HIS A 56 -14.22 -8.28 9.41
N THR A 57 -13.37 -7.34 8.98
CA THR A 57 -13.04 -6.15 9.78
C THR A 57 -14.27 -5.25 9.94
N TYR A 58 -15.05 -5.05 8.88
CA TYR A 58 -16.28 -4.28 8.93
C TYR A 58 -17.28 -4.89 9.92
N GLN A 59 -17.52 -6.20 9.83
CA GLN A 59 -18.44 -6.90 10.74
C GLN A 59 -17.97 -6.79 12.19
N MET A 60 -16.68 -7.00 12.46
CA MET A 60 -16.09 -6.83 13.78
C MET A 60 -16.27 -5.40 14.33
N LEU A 61 -16.04 -4.36 13.52
CA LEU A 61 -16.24 -2.97 13.94
C LEU A 61 -17.73 -2.66 14.16
N SER A 62 -18.62 -3.19 13.33
CA SER A 62 -20.05 -3.06 13.53
C SER A 62 -20.49 -3.71 14.85
N ASP A 63 -19.94 -4.87 15.19
CA ASP A 63 -20.30 -5.63 16.40
C ASP A 63 -19.76 -5.01 17.67
N THR A 64 -18.55 -4.46 17.60
CA THR A 64 -17.84 -3.93 18.78
C THR A 64 -18.06 -2.43 19.02
N GLU A 65 -18.37 -1.65 17.98
CA GLU A 65 -18.55 -0.19 18.08
C GLU A 65 -19.98 0.26 17.77
N LEU A 66 -20.57 -0.14 16.63
CA LEU A 66 -21.88 0.38 16.22
C LEU A 66 -23.04 -0.21 17.03
N LYS A 67 -23.08 -1.54 17.19
CA LYS A 67 -24.16 -2.23 17.93
C LYS A 67 -24.29 -1.74 19.38
N PRO A 68 -23.20 -1.64 20.18
CA PRO A 68 -23.31 -1.16 21.56
C PRO A 68 -23.73 0.30 21.66
N SER A 69 -23.42 1.12 20.65
CA SER A 69 -23.81 2.52 20.59
C SER A 69 -25.18 2.75 19.93
N GLY A 70 -25.87 1.70 19.48
CA GLY A 70 -27.17 1.83 18.80
C GLY A 70 -27.08 2.56 17.46
N LEU A 71 -25.91 2.56 16.82
CA LEU A 71 -25.62 3.30 15.58
C LEU A 71 -25.72 2.45 14.31
N VAL A 72 -26.19 1.21 14.40
CA VAL A 72 -26.46 0.38 13.22
C VAL A 72 -27.58 1.03 12.39
N GLY A 73 -27.39 1.17 11.08
CA GLY A 73 -28.26 1.92 10.19
C GLY A 73 -27.98 3.42 10.14
N ASN A 74 -27.01 3.93 10.92
CA ASN A 74 -26.51 5.28 10.76
C ASN A 74 -25.48 5.32 9.62
N THR A 75 -25.85 5.93 8.49
CA THR A 75 -25.03 5.99 7.28
C THR A 75 -23.63 6.55 7.51
N ASP A 76 -23.50 7.61 8.32
CA ASP A 76 -22.21 8.26 8.56
C ASP A 76 -21.30 7.39 9.42
N ALA A 77 -21.86 6.73 10.44
CA ALA A 77 -21.13 5.81 11.30
C ALA A 77 -20.68 4.55 10.54
N GLU A 78 -21.55 3.99 9.69
CA GLU A 78 -21.24 2.86 8.81
C GLU A 78 -20.15 3.22 7.78
N CYS A 79 -20.24 4.41 7.16
CA CYS A 79 -19.20 4.91 6.25
C CYS A 79 -17.85 5.04 6.96
N THR A 80 -17.85 5.54 8.20
CA THR A 80 -16.63 5.73 8.99
C THR A 80 -15.92 4.40 9.28
N ILE A 81 -16.65 3.37 9.74
CA ILE A 81 -16.04 2.06 9.97
C ILE A 81 -15.69 1.36 8.65
N GLY A 82 -16.43 1.62 7.56
CA GLY A 82 -16.13 1.12 6.22
C GLY A 82 -14.78 1.60 5.70
N VAL A 83 -14.48 2.90 5.84
CA VAL A 83 -13.17 3.46 5.48
C VAL A 83 -12.07 2.81 6.31
N ARG A 84 -12.26 2.67 7.63
CA ARG A 84 -11.27 2.02 8.51
C ARG A 84 -11.04 0.55 8.15
N ALA A 85 -12.09 -0.19 7.83
CA ALA A 85 -11.99 -1.57 7.37
C ALA A 85 -11.22 -1.66 6.04
N MET A 86 -11.49 -0.76 5.10
CA MET A 86 -10.80 -0.69 3.81
C MET A 86 -9.32 -0.36 3.97
N GLU A 87 -8.98 0.59 4.83
CA GLU A 87 -7.58 0.94 5.16
C GLU A 87 -6.84 -0.23 5.79
N SER A 88 -7.49 -0.93 6.72
CA SER A 88 -6.95 -2.15 7.35
C SER A 88 -6.67 -3.25 6.31
N ALA A 89 -7.67 -3.58 5.49
CA ALA A 89 -7.53 -4.59 4.45
C ALA A 89 -6.47 -4.20 3.39
N LYS A 90 -6.40 -2.92 3.01
CA LYS A 90 -5.35 -2.42 2.11
C LYS A 90 -3.96 -2.60 2.71
N LYS A 91 -3.78 -2.32 4.01
CA LYS A 91 -2.50 -2.52 4.70
C LYS A 91 -2.06 -3.98 4.66
N GLU A 92 -2.96 -4.91 4.97
CA GLU A 92 -2.66 -6.35 4.93
C GLU A 92 -2.37 -6.84 3.51
N PHE A 93 -3.11 -6.35 2.52
CA PHE A 93 -2.82 -6.62 1.10
C PHE A 93 -1.39 -6.17 0.71
N LEU A 94 -1.00 -4.93 1.05
CA LEU A 94 0.34 -4.41 0.76
C LEU A 94 1.44 -5.18 1.51
N ASN A 95 1.18 -5.60 2.76
CA ASN A 95 2.08 -6.48 3.51
C ASN A 95 2.29 -7.81 2.79
N GLY A 96 1.23 -8.39 2.23
CA GLY A 96 1.30 -9.62 1.42
C GLY A 96 2.01 -9.45 0.08
N LEU A 97 1.91 -8.27 -0.55
CA LEU A 97 2.63 -7.97 -1.80
C LEU A 97 4.15 -7.81 -1.59
N ARG A 98 4.56 -7.30 -0.42
CA ARG A 98 5.97 -7.00 -0.13
C ARG A 98 6.95 -8.15 -0.45
N PRO A 99 6.73 -9.41 0.00
CA PRO A 99 7.62 -10.51 -0.34
C PRO A 99 7.63 -10.81 -1.85
N LEU A 100 6.50 -10.68 -2.56
CA LEU A 100 6.46 -10.88 -4.02
C LEU A 100 7.31 -9.86 -4.76
N VAL A 101 7.23 -8.61 -4.32
CA VAL A 101 7.98 -7.50 -4.90
C VAL A 101 9.46 -7.61 -4.59
N GLU A 102 9.84 -8.02 -3.37
CA GLU A 102 11.24 -8.24 -3.02
C GLU A 102 11.85 -9.39 -3.83
N GLU A 103 11.11 -10.49 -4.01
CA GLU A 103 11.52 -11.63 -4.83
C GLU A 103 11.77 -11.22 -6.30
N MET A 104 10.85 -10.44 -6.87
CA MET A 104 10.91 -10.05 -8.29
C MET A 104 11.85 -8.87 -8.56
N LEU A 105 11.82 -7.85 -7.70
CA LEU A 105 12.46 -6.55 -7.93
C LEU A 105 13.59 -6.24 -6.96
N GLY A 106 13.83 -7.02 -5.92
CA GLY A 106 14.84 -6.72 -4.89
C GLY A 106 16.26 -6.53 -5.45
N SER A 107 16.61 -7.21 -6.54
CA SER A 107 17.89 -6.99 -7.25
C SER A 107 17.95 -5.69 -8.07
N TYR A 108 16.81 -5.23 -8.57
CA TYR A 108 16.66 -4.01 -9.37
C TYR A 108 16.49 -2.75 -8.52
N LEU A 109 15.91 -2.89 -7.33
CA LEU A 109 15.66 -1.79 -6.38
C LEU A 109 16.90 -1.43 -5.55
N LYS A 110 17.94 -2.26 -5.57
CA LYS A 110 19.23 -1.91 -4.99
C LYS A 110 19.86 -0.78 -5.78
N VAL A 111 20.31 0.27 -5.08
CA VAL A 111 21.18 1.28 -5.66
C VAL A 111 22.41 0.57 -6.21
N LYS A 112 22.52 0.47 -7.54
CA LYS A 112 23.78 0.10 -8.17
C LYS A 112 24.77 1.18 -7.75
N ALA A 113 25.67 0.85 -6.82
CA ALA A 113 26.81 1.68 -6.53
C ALA A 113 27.49 1.95 -7.87
N ARG A 114 27.35 3.19 -8.38
CA ARG A 114 28.17 3.64 -9.50
C ARG A 114 29.59 3.42 -9.01
N ARG A 115 30.29 2.43 -9.60
CA ARG A 115 31.75 2.42 -9.61
C ARG A 115 32.12 3.80 -10.12
N ARG A 116 32.52 4.69 -9.21
CA ARG A 116 33.25 5.89 -9.58
C ARG A 116 34.53 5.35 -10.20
N LEU A 117 34.57 5.30 -11.52
CA LEU A 117 35.82 5.19 -12.24
C LEU A 117 36.66 6.41 -11.80
N ASN A 118 37.86 6.10 -11.32
CA ASN A 118 38.87 7.05 -10.87
C ASN A 118 39.12 8.17 -11.88
#